data_AF-A0A9D2HUS8-F1
#
_entry.id   AF-A0A9D2HUS8-F1
#
_cell.length_a   1.000
_cell.length_b   1.000
_cell.length_c   1.000
_cell.angle_alpha   90.00
_cell.angle_beta   90.00
_cell.angle_gamma   90.00
#
_symmetry.space_group_name_H-M   'P 1'
#
loop_
_entity.id
_entity.type
_entity.pdbx_description
1 polymer ?
#
loop_
_entity_poly.entity_id
_entity_poly.type
_entity_poly.pdbx_seq_one_letter_code
_entity_poly.pdbx_strand_id
1 'polypeptide(L)'
;MQIKQLHGTEEELYRLVAPLVMDPVVLKQNYNFPFRTSARFEWLVALGEEEKVLGFLPTECKRTERVINNYYVKGKEAEILSALLTVAVKVFEDRVLAAVVFKEDVDTFRSLGFTEEKAWTRYVRMRKEPKHGEKG
;
A
#
# COMPACT_ATOMS: atom_id res chain seq x y z
N MET A 1 -2.44 -17.35 -0.88
CA MET A 1 -1.97 -16.03 -0.38
C MET A 1 -2.93 -15.54 0.69
N GLN A 2 -2.41 -15.04 1.80
CA GLN A 2 -3.17 -14.40 2.87
C GLN A 2 -2.73 -12.95 2.99
N ILE A 3 -3.62 -12.03 3.35
CA ILE A 3 -3.27 -10.64 3.66
C ILE A 3 -3.47 -10.43 5.16
N LYS A 4 -2.41 -10.01 5.84
CA LYS A 4 -2.42 -9.65 7.25
C LYS A 4 -2.43 -8.14 7.41
N GLN A 5 -3.29 -7.62 8.28
CA GLN A 5 -3.27 -6.22 8.70
C GLN A 5 -2.50 -6.11 10.01
N LEU A 6 -1.55 -5.19 10.08
CA LEU A 6 -0.65 -4.98 11.21
C LEU A 6 -0.51 -3.48 11.48
N HIS A 7 -0.54 -3.08 12.74
CA HIS A 7 -0.23 -1.73 13.15
C HIS A 7 1.27 -1.45 13.01
N GLY A 8 1.63 -0.20 12.71
CA GLY A 8 2.99 0.22 12.36
C GLY A 8 4.04 0.07 13.47
N THR A 9 3.61 -0.29 14.69
CA THR A 9 4.49 -0.54 15.85
C THR A 9 4.47 -1.99 16.34
N GLU A 10 3.77 -2.89 15.65
CA GLU A 10 3.74 -4.31 16.04
C GLU A 10 5.08 -5.00 15.75
N GLU A 11 5.60 -5.77 16.71
CA GLU A 11 6.85 -6.53 16.55
C GLU A 11 6.80 -7.47 15.35
N GLU A 12 5.63 -8.06 15.09
CA GLU A 12 5.43 -8.97 13.97
C GLU A 12 5.62 -8.28 12.62
N LEU A 13 5.22 -7.01 12.49
CA LEU A 13 5.48 -6.23 11.28
C LEU A 13 6.98 -6.18 11.02
N TYR A 14 7.79 -5.83 12.03
CA TYR A 14 9.24 -5.77 11.89
C TYR A 14 9.82 -7.13 11.52
N ARG A 15 9.38 -8.22 12.17
CA ARG A 15 9.81 -9.59 11.82
C ARG A 15 9.60 -9.90 10.34
N LEU A 16 8.45 -9.53 9.79
CA LEU A 16 8.08 -9.85 8.41
C LEU A 16 8.78 -8.95 7.38
N VAL A 17 8.82 -7.63 7.62
CA VAL A 17 9.24 -6.67 6.57
C VAL A 17 10.69 -6.20 6.71
N ALA A 18 11.32 -6.28 7.89
CA ALA A 18 12.67 -5.77 8.12
C ALA A 18 13.71 -6.29 7.10
N PRO A 19 13.75 -7.59 6.77
CA PRO A 19 14.72 -8.09 5.77
C PRO A 19 14.54 -7.45 4.39
N LEU A 20 13.29 -7.20 3.98
CA LEU A 20 12.98 -6.61 2.67
C LEU A 20 13.24 -5.11 2.65
N VAL A 21 12.85 -4.36 3.67
CA VAL A 21 13.04 -2.89 3.68
C VAL A 21 14.51 -2.49 3.82
N MET A 22 15.38 -3.41 4.24
CA MET A 22 16.83 -3.23 4.28
C MET A 22 17.56 -3.81 3.05
N ASP A 23 16.87 -4.56 2.19
CA ASP A 23 17.46 -5.13 0.98
C ASP A 23 17.74 -4.02 -0.05
N PRO A 24 19.01 -3.85 -0.50
CA PRO A 24 19.37 -2.85 -1.51
C PRO A 24 18.58 -2.97 -2.82
N VAL A 25 18.17 -4.17 -3.22
CA VAL A 25 17.37 -4.41 -4.43
C VAL A 25 15.96 -3.85 -4.24
N VAL A 26 15.35 -4.12 -3.09
CA VAL A 26 14.01 -3.60 -2.74
C VAL A 26 14.05 -2.07 -2.58
N LEU A 27 15.07 -1.53 -1.91
CA LEU A 27 15.26 -0.09 -1.78
C LEU A 27 15.40 0.58 -3.15
N LYS A 28 16.17 0.01 -4.07
CA LYS A 28 16.31 0.52 -5.44
C LYS A 28 14.99 0.56 -6.20
N GLN A 29 14.12 -0.44 -6.02
CA GLN A 29 12.77 -0.43 -6.60
C GLN A 29 11.93 0.74 -6.07
N ASN A 30 12.15 1.13 -4.81
CA ASN A 30 11.56 2.33 -4.21
C ASN A 30 12.42 3.60 -4.39
N TYR A 31 13.30 3.63 -5.39
CA TYR A 31 14.18 4.76 -5.69
C TYR A 31 15.05 5.22 -4.50
N ASN A 32 15.48 4.25 -3.70
CA ASN A 32 16.27 4.40 -2.47
C ASN A 32 15.59 5.24 -1.38
N PHE A 33 14.26 5.44 -1.46
CA PHE A 33 13.52 6.03 -0.36
C PHE A 33 13.28 4.99 0.74
N PRO A 34 13.52 5.34 2.02
CA PRO A 34 13.26 4.43 3.12
C PRO A 34 11.76 4.21 3.33
N PHE A 35 11.43 3.02 3.81
CA PHE A 35 10.09 2.68 4.25
C PHE A 35 9.86 3.26 5.65
N ARG A 36 8.87 4.14 5.79
CA ARG A 36 8.55 4.81 7.06
C ARG A 36 7.41 4.08 7.75
N THR A 37 7.50 3.98 9.08
CA THR A 37 6.42 3.47 9.94
C THR A 37 6.38 4.25 11.25
N SER A 38 5.24 4.22 11.93
CA SER A 38 5.02 4.76 13.28
C SER A 38 3.67 4.29 13.81
N ALA A 39 3.24 4.78 14.97
CA ALA A 39 1.89 4.56 15.48
C ALA A 39 0.78 5.20 14.63
N ARG A 40 1.12 5.90 13.55
CA ARG A 40 0.17 6.40 12.56
C ARG A 40 0.06 5.49 11.34
N PHE A 41 0.66 4.31 11.32
CA PHE A 41 0.65 3.44 10.15
C PHE A 41 -0.17 2.19 10.39
N GLU A 42 -0.89 1.80 9.36
CA GLU A 42 -1.48 0.48 9.19
C GLU A 42 -0.80 -0.16 7.97
N TRP A 43 -0.40 -1.42 8.11
CA TRP A 43 0.31 -2.17 7.07
C TRP A 43 -0.51 -3.37 6.66
N LEU A 44 -0.72 -3.51 5.35
CA LEU A 44 -1.20 -4.76 4.77
C LEU A 44 0.01 -5.54 4.25
N VAL A 45 0.16 -6.78 4.67
CA VAL A 45 1.25 -7.66 4.25
C VAL A 45 0.67 -8.91 3.59
N ALA A 46 1.00 -9.11 2.32
CA ALA A 46 0.64 -10.31 1.58
C ALA A 46 1.66 -11.42 1.84
N LEU A 47 1.18 -12.55 2.35
CA LEU A 47 1.97 -13.73 2.71
C LEU A 47 1.63 -14.90 1.78
N GLY A 48 2.67 -15.53 1.27
CA GLY A 48 2.61 -16.79 0.53
C GLY A 48 2.72 -18.00 1.45
N GLU A 49 3.17 -19.12 0.90
CA GLU A 49 3.55 -20.30 1.67
C GLU A 49 4.70 -19.98 2.64
N GLU A 50 4.72 -20.66 3.79
CA GLU A 50 5.77 -20.52 4.82
C GLU A 50 6.00 -19.06 5.29
N GLU A 51 4.94 -18.25 5.36
CA GLU A 51 4.99 -16.81 5.73
C GLU A 51 5.91 -15.96 4.84
N LYS A 52 6.22 -16.40 3.62
CA LYS A 52 7.02 -15.62 2.69
C LYS A 52 6.28 -14.34 2.29
N VAL A 53 6.88 -13.18 2.55
CA VAL A 53 6.31 -11.89 2.14
C VAL A 53 6.34 -11.75 0.61
N LEU A 54 5.16 -11.64 0.02
CA LEU A 54 4.94 -11.44 -1.41
C LEU A 54 4.75 -9.95 -1.77
N GLY A 55 4.28 -9.16 -0.81
CA GLY A 55 4.14 -7.72 -0.98
C GLY A 55 3.66 -7.07 0.31
N PHE A 56 3.79 -5.75 0.40
CA PHE A 56 3.25 -4.98 1.50
C PHE A 56 2.83 -3.59 1.07
N LEU A 57 1.88 -3.01 1.81
CA LEU A 57 1.27 -1.74 1.51
C LEU A 57 1.16 -0.92 2.82
N PRO A 58 2.12 0.00 3.07
CA PRO A 58 2.08 0.91 4.20
C PRO A 58 1.02 1.98 3.94
N THR A 59 0.18 2.24 4.93
CA THR A 59 -0.82 3.30 4.87
C THR A 59 -0.68 4.23 6.07
N GLU A 60 -0.31 5.49 5.81
CA GLU A 60 -0.25 6.51 6.87
C GLU A 60 -1.66 7.04 7.17
N CYS A 61 -2.11 6.81 8.39
CA CYS A 61 -3.35 7.30 8.96
C CYS A 61 -3.23 8.77 9.39
N LYS A 62 -3.43 9.69 8.44
CA LYS A 62 -3.50 11.13 8.71
C LYS A 62 -4.89 11.52 9.23
N ARG A 63 -5.02 12.76 9.72
CA ARG A 63 -6.31 13.27 10.23
C ARG A 63 -7.42 13.25 9.18
N THR A 64 -7.09 13.56 7.93
CA THR A 64 -8.07 13.79 6.85
C THR A 64 -8.06 12.72 5.77
N GLU A 65 -7.01 11.91 5.67
CA GLU A 65 -6.84 10.90 4.62
C GLU A 65 -6.01 9.71 5.12
N ARG A 66 -6.07 8.61 4.35
CA ARG A 66 -5.20 7.45 4.46
C ARG A 66 -4.24 7.47 3.27
N VAL A 67 -2.93 7.50 3.51
CA VAL A 67 -1.95 7.70 2.43
C VAL A 67 -1.14 6.44 2.21
N ILE A 68 -1.36 5.80 1.07
CA ILE A 68 -0.56 4.69 0.58
C ILE A 68 0.70 5.24 -0.07
N ASN A 69 1.86 4.79 0.36
CA ASN A 69 3.13 5.17 -0.25
C ASN A 69 4.19 4.11 0.02
N ASN A 70 5.25 4.07 -0.80
CA ASN A 70 6.39 3.16 -0.65
C ASN A 70 5.93 1.70 -0.49
N TYR A 71 5.03 1.22 -1.34
CA TYR A 71 4.62 -0.19 -1.34
C TYR A 71 5.64 -1.06 -2.09
N TYR A 72 5.63 -2.35 -1.79
CA TYR A 72 6.48 -3.34 -2.43
C TYR A 72 5.63 -4.52 -2.90
N VAL A 73 5.93 -5.02 -4.10
CA VAL A 73 5.32 -6.21 -4.66
C VAL A 73 6.41 -7.03 -5.32
N LYS A 74 6.58 -8.26 -4.85
CA LYS A 74 7.55 -9.20 -5.41
C LYS A 74 7.22 -9.44 -6.88
N GLY A 75 8.25 -9.36 -7.72
CA GLY A 75 8.11 -9.61 -9.16
C GLY A 75 7.24 -8.58 -9.90
N LYS A 76 6.78 -7.50 -9.25
CA LYS A 76 5.83 -6.54 -9.81
C LYS A 76 4.53 -7.20 -10.32
N GLU A 77 4.11 -8.27 -9.66
CA GLU A 77 2.90 -9.02 -10.01
C GLU A 77 1.63 -8.22 -9.69
N ALA A 78 0.88 -7.84 -10.74
CA ALA A 78 -0.30 -7.00 -10.62
C ALA A 78 -1.40 -7.63 -9.75
N GLU A 79 -1.50 -8.96 -9.73
CA GLU A 79 -2.46 -9.70 -8.92
C GLU A 79 -2.23 -9.52 -7.41
N ILE A 80 -0.97 -9.50 -6.97
CA ILE A 80 -0.61 -9.25 -5.57
C ILE A 80 -0.97 -7.81 -5.20
N LEU A 81 -0.62 -6.85 -6.06
CA LEU A 81 -0.95 -5.44 -5.84
C LEU A 81 -2.47 -5.23 -5.76
N SER A 82 -3.21 -5.80 -6.71
CA SER A 82 -4.67 -5.74 -6.77
C SER A 82 -5.32 -6.32 -5.52
N ALA A 83 -4.80 -7.45 -5.01
CA ALA A 83 -5.32 -8.05 -3.78
C ALA A 83 -5.07 -7.18 -2.55
N LEU A 84 -3.86 -6.63 -2.38
CA LEU A 84 -3.52 -5.69 -1.32
C LEU A 84 -4.43 -4.45 -1.36
N LEU A 85 -4.59 -3.85 -2.54
CA LEU A 85 -5.43 -2.67 -2.73
C LEU A 85 -6.91 -2.97 -2.50
N THR A 86 -7.41 -4.14 -2.91
CA THR A 86 -8.79 -4.56 -2.63
C THR A 86 -9.07 -4.59 -1.13
N VAL A 87 -8.13 -5.14 -0.35
CA VAL A 87 -8.22 -5.12 1.12
C VAL A 87 -8.12 -3.70 1.65
N ALA A 88 -7.18 -2.88 1.17
CA ALA A 88 -7.04 -1.48 1.60
C ALA A 88 -8.32 -0.66 1.38
N VAL A 89 -8.92 -0.79 0.19
CA VAL A 89 -10.18 -0.10 -0.16
C VAL A 89 -11.31 -0.51 0.78
N LYS A 90 -11.37 -1.78 1.20
CA LYS A 90 -12.36 -2.27 2.17
C LYS A 90 -12.09 -1.76 3.58
N VAL A 91 -10.84 -1.88 4.05
CA VAL A 91 -10.44 -1.49 5.42
C VAL A 91 -10.63 0.01 5.66
N PHE A 92 -10.43 0.84 4.62
CA PHE A 92 -10.49 2.30 4.72
C PHE A 92 -11.68 2.90 3.96
N GLU A 93 -12.75 2.13 3.72
CA GLU A 93 -13.86 2.56 2.85
C GLU A 93 -14.58 3.83 3.31
N ASP A 94 -14.49 4.16 4.60
CA ASP A 94 -15.09 5.33 5.25
C ASP A 94 -14.14 6.55 5.30
N ARG A 95 -12.99 6.47 4.62
CA ARG A 95 -11.99 7.54 4.56
C ARG A 95 -11.60 7.81 3.11
N VAL A 96 -11.05 9.01 2.89
CA VAL A 96 -10.32 9.31 1.65
C VAL A 96 -9.05 8.45 1.65
N LEU A 97 -8.82 7.70 0.57
CA LEU A 97 -7.54 7.06 0.31
C LEU A 97 -6.78 7.87 -0.73
N ALA A 98 -5.61 8.37 -0.35
CA ALA A 98 -4.64 8.91 -1.29
C ALA A 98 -3.52 7.89 -1.50
N ALA A 99 -2.89 7.93 -2.67
CA ALA A 99 -1.76 7.05 -2.98
C ALA A 99 -0.70 7.80 -3.80
N VAL A 100 0.58 7.51 -3.56
CA VAL A 100 1.68 7.86 -4.47
C VAL A 100 2.01 6.60 -5.26
N VAL A 101 1.64 6.59 -6.53
CA VAL A 101 1.57 5.40 -7.38
C VAL A 101 2.68 5.47 -8.43
N PHE A 102 3.41 4.37 -8.66
CA PHE A 102 4.32 4.30 -9.82
C PHE A 102 3.51 4.35 -11.11
N LYS A 103 4.05 4.98 -12.16
CA LYS A 103 3.33 5.10 -13.44
C LYS A 103 2.89 3.74 -14.03
N GLU A 104 3.68 2.69 -13.81
CA GLU A 104 3.38 1.32 -14.26
C GLU A 104 2.19 0.70 -13.53
N ASP A 105 1.87 1.15 -12.31
CA ASP A 105 0.83 0.58 -11.46
C ASP A 105 -0.51 1.35 -11.55
N VAL A 106 -0.55 2.46 -12.30
CA VAL A 106 -1.72 3.36 -12.38
C VAL A 106 -3.00 2.62 -12.78
N ASP A 107 -2.92 1.70 -13.74
CA ASP A 107 -4.08 0.96 -14.22
C ASP A 107 -4.67 0.04 -13.14
N THR A 108 -3.82 -0.57 -12.31
CA THR A 108 -4.24 -1.39 -11.15
C THR A 108 -4.95 -0.54 -10.09
N PHE A 109 -4.49 0.69 -9.85
CA PHE A 109 -5.20 1.61 -8.95
C PHE A 109 -6.52 2.09 -9.58
N ARG A 110 -6.53 2.39 -10.88
CA ARG A 110 -7.72 2.87 -11.58
C ARG A 110 -8.85 1.82 -11.59
N SER A 111 -8.51 0.54 -11.76
CA SER A 111 -9.50 -0.56 -11.73
C SER A 111 -10.23 -0.68 -10.38
N LEU A 112 -9.62 -0.19 -9.30
CA LEU A 112 -10.20 -0.13 -7.96
C LEU A 112 -10.84 1.23 -7.63
N GLY A 113 -11.02 2.07 -8.65
CA GLY A 113 -11.74 3.34 -8.57
C GLY A 113 -10.93 4.47 -7.93
N PHE A 114 -9.61 4.43 -8.03
CA PHE A 114 -8.77 5.61 -7.79
C PHE A 114 -8.74 6.50 -9.05
N THR A 115 -8.69 7.81 -8.86
CA THR A 115 -8.55 8.82 -9.91
C THR A 115 -7.24 9.60 -9.74
N GLU A 116 -6.71 10.14 -10.83
CA GLU A 116 -5.45 10.89 -10.78
C GLU A 116 -5.69 12.32 -10.28
N GLU A 117 -4.87 12.80 -9.35
CA GLU A 117 -4.87 14.21 -8.90
C GLU A 117 -3.70 14.99 -9.50
N LYS A 118 -2.51 14.38 -9.55
CA LYS A 118 -1.27 15.05 -9.96
C LYS A 118 -0.24 14.05 -10.46
N ALA A 119 0.32 14.30 -11.63
CA ALA A 119 1.40 13.50 -12.18
C ALA A 119 2.78 14.17 -11.99
N TRP A 120 3.81 13.35 -11.73
CA TRP A 120 5.22 13.71 -11.75
C TRP A 120 5.99 12.78 -12.72
N THR A 121 7.31 12.94 -12.80
CA THR A 121 8.16 12.17 -13.73
C THR A 121 7.99 10.66 -13.58
N ARG A 122 7.97 10.15 -12.34
CA ARG A 122 7.97 8.71 -12.03
C ARG A 122 6.70 8.21 -11.35
N TYR A 123 5.88 9.13 -10.83
CA TYR A 123 4.75 8.80 -9.98
C TYR A 123 3.52 9.61 -10.34
N VAL A 124 2.37 9.11 -9.95
CA VAL A 124 1.09 9.82 -9.99
C VAL A 124 0.50 9.78 -8.59
N ARG A 125 0.08 10.94 -8.07
CA ARG A 125 -0.77 10.98 -6.89
C ARG A 125 -2.17 10.66 -7.34
N MET A 126 -2.75 9.63 -6.74
CA MET A 126 -4.11 9.20 -7.00
C MET A 126 -4.95 9.29 -5.73
N ARG A 127 -6.26 9.44 -5.88
CA ARG A 127 -7.23 9.54 -4.79
C ARG A 127 -8.42 8.62 -5.05
N LYS A 128 -8.98 8.05 -3.98
CA LYS A 128 -10.30 7.43 -3.95
C LYS A 128 -11.12 8.08 -2.84
N GLU A 129 -12.31 8.54 -3.20
CA GLU A 129 -13.27 9.09 -2.23
C GLU A 129 -13.89 7.96 -1.39
N PRO A 130 -14.29 8.25 -0.14
CA PRO A 130 -15.02 7.29 0.68
C PRO A 130 -16.28 6.81 -0.05
N LYS A 131 -16.69 5.57 0.20
CA LYS A 131 -18.04 5.16 -0.15
C LYS A 131 -18.99 5.97 0.71
N HIS A 132 -19.65 6.95 0.11
CA HIS A 132 -20.80 7.58 0.75
C HIS A 132 -21.86 6.49 0.86
N GLY A 133 -22.25 6.15 2.08
CA GLY A 133 -23.45 5.34 2.27
C GLY A 133 -24.58 5.99 1.50
N GLU A 134 -25.22 5.23 0.61
CA GLU A 134 -26.53 5.58 0.11
C GLU A 134 -27.37 5.90 1.35
N LYS A 135 -27.75 7.18 1.51
CA LYS A 135 -28.82 7.53 2.42
C LYS A 135 -30.08 6.93 1.78
N GLY A 136 -30.36 5.68 2.12
CA GLY A 136 -31.68 5.09 1.96
C GLY A 136 -32.71 5.82 2.79
#